data_AF-A0A090MYH5-F1
#
_entry.id   AF-A0A090MYH5-F1
#
_cell.length_a   1.000
_cell.length_b   1.000
_cell.length_c   1.000
_cell.angle_alpha   90.00
_cell.angle_beta   90.00
_cell.angle_gamma   90.00
#
_symmetry.space_group_name_H-M   'P 1'
#
loop_
_entity.id
_entity.type
_entity.pdbx_description
1 polymer ?
#
loop_
_entity_poly.entity_id
_entity_poly.type
_entity_poly.pdbx_seq_one_letter_code
_entity_poly.pdbx_strand_id
1 'polypeptide(L)'
;MSKVNYAKQIYVAFALSVPTVSLVIEGYRSENFFTKFYFKKVNKELTPKLADLIENEIDSFLIEHKSFSIRDIEFKVSLYDNFTPKTWGSFLLKEGSEIQFPVTFNIQDYDEFREYIKNKFLSLKDTPIPYKFISDCFLSDEGKKFCIKRELFKANNGYHLFFPSFLWIFSSSIFYLTVSFLFPVTGIPIGCLTAALGTIGIYPTLLKKYKEKEEKYFDKIVIDSDELYKKGADDFFNYCRSLKKLVGIENFGKSDFDLIEKRMHHIKKKAIESRLMNRKNFIEKKNNTQL
;
A
#
# COMPACT_ATOMS: atom_id res chain seq x y z
N MET A 1 43.55 18.89 -3.82
CA MET A 1 42.43 19.09 -2.88
C MET A 1 41.04 19.13 -3.53
N SER A 2 40.84 19.67 -4.73
CA SER A 2 39.49 19.79 -5.35
C SER A 2 38.79 18.45 -5.65
N LYS A 3 39.50 17.45 -6.20
CA LYS A 3 38.94 16.13 -6.59
C LYS A 3 38.27 15.36 -5.43
N VAL A 4 38.77 15.54 -4.21
CA VAL A 4 38.26 14.87 -2.99
C VAL A 4 36.93 15.47 -2.53
N ASN A 5 36.72 16.76 -2.77
CA ASN A 5 35.47 17.44 -2.42
C ASN A 5 34.31 17.02 -3.34
N TYR A 6 34.59 16.76 -4.62
CA TYR A 6 33.56 16.31 -5.56
C TYR A 6 32.96 14.95 -5.19
N ALA A 7 33.78 13.98 -4.74
CA ALA A 7 33.27 12.66 -4.35
C ALA A 7 32.26 12.74 -3.18
N LYS A 8 32.54 13.60 -2.18
CA LYS A 8 31.62 13.84 -1.06
C LYS A 8 30.35 14.56 -1.52
N GLN A 9 30.46 15.55 -2.41
CA GLN A 9 29.30 16.26 -2.96
C GLN A 9 28.39 15.33 -3.78
N ILE A 10 28.97 14.48 -4.62
CA ILE A 10 28.23 13.46 -5.38
C ILE A 10 27.51 12.51 -4.42
N TYR A 11 28.18 12.08 -3.35
CA TYR A 11 27.56 11.22 -2.35
C TYR A 11 26.38 11.89 -1.63
N VAL A 12 26.52 13.17 -1.25
CA VAL A 12 25.42 13.92 -0.64
C VAL A 12 24.24 14.05 -1.61
N ALA A 13 24.50 14.35 -2.89
CA ALA A 13 23.45 14.37 -3.91
C ALA A 13 22.76 13.00 -4.05
N PHE A 14 23.52 11.90 -3.99
CA PHE A 14 22.96 10.55 -3.95
C PHE A 14 22.10 10.30 -2.71
N ALA A 15 22.54 10.72 -1.52
CA ALA A 15 21.78 10.56 -0.28
C ALA A 15 20.45 11.36 -0.30
N LEU A 16 20.41 12.48 -1.03
CA LEU A 16 19.20 13.30 -1.20
C LEU A 16 18.33 12.89 -2.40
N SER A 17 18.82 12.01 -3.27
CA SER A 17 18.14 11.65 -4.53
C SER A 17 16.74 11.06 -4.31
N VAL A 18 16.61 10.00 -3.49
CA VAL A 18 15.32 9.34 -3.23
C VAL A 18 14.32 10.28 -2.54
N PRO A 19 14.66 11.03 -1.47
CA PRO A 19 13.76 12.04 -0.91
C PRO A 19 13.26 13.05 -1.93
N THR A 20 14.17 13.55 -2.78
CA THR A 20 13.82 14.53 -3.81
C THR A 20 12.87 13.93 -4.85
N VAL A 21 13.19 12.75 -5.37
CA VAL A 21 12.35 12.05 -6.35
C VAL A 21 10.99 11.68 -5.74
N SER A 22 10.97 11.21 -4.49
CA SER A 22 9.73 10.86 -3.78
C SER A 22 8.81 12.07 -3.64
N LEU A 23 9.33 13.23 -3.22
CA LEU A 23 8.52 14.44 -3.09
C LEU A 23 7.99 14.93 -4.44
N VAL A 24 8.77 14.80 -5.51
CA VAL A 24 8.32 15.16 -6.86
C VAL A 24 7.21 14.23 -7.34
N ILE A 25 7.36 12.91 -7.16
CA ILE A 25 6.35 11.93 -7.60
C ILE A 25 5.06 12.04 -6.77
N GLU A 26 5.19 12.15 -5.45
CA GLU A 26 4.04 12.18 -4.54
C GLU A 26 3.34 13.56 -4.53
N GLY A 27 4.12 14.63 -4.73
CA GLY A 27 3.67 16.02 -4.69
C GLY A 27 3.23 16.61 -6.03
N TYR A 28 3.65 16.06 -7.17
CA TYR A 28 3.28 16.57 -8.49
C TYR A 28 2.57 15.47 -9.29
N ARG A 29 1.23 15.47 -9.24
CA ARG A 29 0.38 14.40 -9.81
C ARG A 29 -0.42 14.80 -11.04
N SER A 30 -0.17 15.99 -11.60
CA SER A 30 -0.75 16.37 -12.90
C SER A 30 -0.25 15.43 -14.01
N GLU A 31 -1.05 15.25 -15.07
CA GLU A 31 -0.65 14.41 -16.20
C GLU A 31 0.57 14.99 -16.92
N ASN A 32 1.71 14.34 -16.75
CA ASN A 32 2.99 14.63 -17.37
C ASN A 32 3.62 13.34 -17.85
N PHE A 33 4.68 13.44 -18.66
CA PHE A 33 5.40 12.25 -19.14
C PHE A 33 5.89 11.34 -17.99
N PHE A 34 6.43 11.93 -16.91
CA PHE A 34 6.87 11.17 -15.74
C PHE A 34 5.71 10.50 -15.01
N THR A 35 4.61 11.20 -14.79
CA THR A 35 3.46 10.62 -14.08
C THR A 35 2.78 9.54 -14.91
N LYS A 36 2.73 9.62 -16.24
CA LYS A 36 2.23 8.53 -17.09
C LYS A 36 3.05 7.23 -16.98
N PHE A 37 4.35 7.33 -16.74
CA PHE A 37 5.21 6.17 -16.55
C PHE A 37 5.01 5.51 -15.18
N TYR A 38 4.87 6.31 -14.12
CA TYR A 38 4.71 5.82 -12.74
C TYR A 38 3.27 5.45 -12.39
N PHE A 39 2.30 6.25 -12.81
CA PHE A 39 0.87 6.08 -12.57
C PHE A 39 0.24 5.39 -13.78
N LYS A 40 0.09 4.07 -13.69
CA LYS A 40 -0.55 3.26 -14.74
C LYS A 40 -2.07 3.38 -14.68
N LYS A 41 -2.60 4.56 -14.98
CA LYS A 41 -4.06 4.82 -15.00
C LYS A 41 -4.71 4.10 -16.18
N VAL A 42 -5.92 3.60 -15.97
CA VAL A 42 -6.79 3.09 -17.02
C VAL A 42 -7.84 4.14 -17.32
N ASN A 43 -7.98 4.51 -18.60
CA ASN A 43 -8.98 5.46 -19.07
C ASN A 43 -10.36 4.79 -19.14
N LYS A 44 -10.91 4.42 -17.99
CA LYS A 44 -12.29 3.92 -17.84
C LYS A 44 -12.98 4.76 -16.76
N GLU A 45 -14.18 5.22 -17.05
CA GLU A 45 -14.99 5.98 -16.10
C GLU A 45 -15.44 5.11 -14.92
N LEU A 46 -15.57 5.73 -13.76
CA LEU A 46 -16.13 5.09 -12.57
C LEU A 46 -17.62 4.89 -12.76
N THR A 47 -18.11 3.71 -12.42
CA THR A 47 -19.55 3.46 -12.38
C THR A 47 -20.18 4.30 -11.28
N PRO A 48 -21.41 4.80 -11.47
CA PRO A 48 -22.09 5.64 -10.48
C PRO A 48 -22.11 5.00 -9.09
N LYS A 49 -22.40 3.69 -9.02
CA LYS A 49 -22.40 2.94 -7.76
C LYS A 49 -21.06 2.98 -7.01
N LEU A 50 -19.94 2.88 -7.73
CA LEU A 50 -18.62 2.94 -7.11
C LEU A 50 -18.27 4.38 -6.71
N ALA A 51 -18.62 5.37 -7.55
CA ALA A 51 -18.45 6.78 -7.24
C ALA A 51 -19.21 7.16 -5.96
N ASP A 52 -20.51 6.85 -5.88
CA ASP A 52 -21.36 7.09 -4.72
C ASP A 52 -20.76 6.45 -3.45
N LEU A 53 -20.28 5.21 -3.56
CA LEU A 53 -19.68 4.50 -2.42
C LEU A 53 -18.39 5.19 -1.95
N ILE A 54 -17.55 5.65 -2.87
CA ILE A 54 -16.33 6.39 -2.55
C ILE A 54 -16.64 7.74 -1.91
N GLU A 55 -17.57 8.50 -2.49
CA GLU A 55 -18.00 9.80 -1.97
C GLU A 55 -18.53 9.67 -0.53
N ASN A 56 -19.41 8.69 -0.29
CA ASN A 56 -19.95 8.42 1.05
C ASN A 56 -18.86 8.08 2.08
N GLU A 57 -17.84 7.30 1.71
CA GLU A 57 -16.73 6.96 2.62
C GLU A 57 -15.77 8.14 2.84
N ILE A 58 -15.54 8.97 1.81
CA ILE A 58 -14.78 10.22 1.93
C ILE A 58 -15.50 11.15 2.90
N ASP A 59 -16.78 11.43 2.67
CA ASP A 59 -17.57 12.33 3.53
C ASP A 59 -17.60 11.83 4.98
N SER A 60 -17.81 10.54 5.18
CA SER A 60 -17.77 9.92 6.52
C SER A 60 -16.38 10.10 7.17
N PHE A 61 -15.30 9.89 6.41
CA PHE A 61 -13.94 10.09 6.90
C PHE A 61 -13.67 11.56 7.27
N LEU A 62 -14.12 12.52 6.46
CA LEU A 62 -14.00 13.96 6.71
C LEU A 62 -14.74 14.38 7.98
N ILE A 63 -15.95 13.85 8.20
CA ILE A 63 -16.76 14.12 9.39
C ILE A 63 -16.07 13.57 10.65
N GLU A 64 -15.51 12.37 10.58
CA GLU A 64 -14.80 11.75 11.70
C GLU A 64 -13.52 12.49 12.07
N HIS A 65 -12.75 12.95 11.07
CA HIS A 65 -11.40 13.45 11.28
C HIS A 65 -11.30 14.96 11.50
N LYS A 66 -12.43 15.70 11.49
CA LYS A 66 -12.63 17.14 11.85
C LYS A 66 -11.37 18.02 11.90
N SER A 67 -10.49 17.95 10.91
CA SER A 67 -9.32 18.81 10.88
C SER A 67 -9.60 19.91 9.87
N PHE A 68 -9.47 21.15 10.33
CA PHE A 68 -9.60 22.35 9.51
C PHE A 68 -8.66 22.32 8.27
N SER A 69 -7.64 21.47 8.26
CA SER A 69 -6.70 21.32 7.15
C SER A 69 -7.17 20.40 6.01
N ILE A 70 -8.24 19.60 6.18
CA ILE A 70 -8.66 18.64 5.14
C ILE A 70 -9.72 19.21 4.18
N ARG A 71 -10.36 20.34 4.50
CA ARG A 71 -11.48 20.89 3.71
C ARG A 71 -11.11 21.34 2.29
N ASP A 72 -9.86 21.71 2.04
CA ASP A 72 -9.39 22.18 0.72
C ASP A 72 -8.51 21.16 -0.01
N ILE A 73 -8.60 19.87 0.38
CA ILE A 73 -7.76 18.82 -0.18
C ILE A 73 -8.39 18.23 -1.43
N GLU A 74 -7.60 18.11 -2.48
CA GLU A 74 -8.02 17.48 -3.73
C GLU A 74 -7.97 15.95 -3.61
N PHE A 75 -9.14 15.31 -3.73
CA PHE A 75 -9.28 13.85 -3.78
C PHE A 75 -9.38 13.40 -5.23
N LYS A 76 -8.33 12.73 -5.73
CA LYS A 76 -8.34 12.12 -7.06
C LYS A 76 -8.62 10.63 -6.92
N VAL A 77 -9.50 10.12 -7.78
CA VAL A 77 -9.79 8.68 -7.86
C VAL A 77 -9.54 8.25 -9.29
N SER A 78 -8.84 7.14 -9.47
CA SER A 78 -8.63 6.56 -10.79
C SER A 78 -8.68 5.03 -10.75
N LEU A 79 -8.89 4.44 -11.91
CA LEU A 79 -8.84 3.00 -12.09
C LEU A 79 -7.49 2.57 -12.64
N TYR A 80 -7.08 1.35 -12.33
CA TYR A 80 -5.83 0.79 -12.83
C TYR A 80 -5.83 -0.74 -12.86
N ASP A 81 -4.91 -1.30 -13.65
CA ASP A 81 -4.90 -2.72 -14.03
C ASP A 81 -4.24 -3.68 -13.01
N ASN A 82 -4.15 -3.34 -11.72
CA ASN A 82 -3.75 -4.35 -10.72
C ASN A 82 -4.95 -4.75 -9.84
N PHE A 83 -4.74 -5.71 -8.95
CA PHE A 83 -5.80 -6.30 -8.11
C PHE A 83 -5.89 -5.73 -6.69
N THR A 84 -4.99 -4.82 -6.30
CA THR A 84 -4.77 -4.42 -4.90
C THR A 84 -4.68 -2.91 -4.72
N PRO A 85 -5.68 -2.20 -4.18
CA PRO A 85 -5.72 -0.73 -4.15
C PRO A 85 -4.40 -0.04 -3.78
N LYS A 86 -4.12 1.10 -4.41
CA LYS A 86 -2.91 1.89 -4.19
C LYS A 86 -3.24 3.35 -3.92
N THR A 87 -2.62 3.91 -2.90
CA THR A 87 -2.61 5.35 -2.65
C THR A 87 -1.32 5.97 -3.15
N TRP A 88 -1.45 7.16 -3.73
CA TRP A 88 -0.36 8.07 -4.05
C TRP A 88 -0.65 9.46 -3.48
N GLY A 89 0.40 10.19 -3.15
CA GLY A 89 0.32 11.48 -2.48
C GLY A 89 -0.10 11.36 -1.03
N SER A 90 -0.49 12.49 -0.46
CA SER A 90 -0.94 12.58 0.92
C SER A 90 -1.77 13.83 1.10
N PHE A 91 -2.73 13.78 2.01
CA PHE A 91 -3.50 14.94 2.46
C PHE A 91 -2.63 16.07 3.04
N LEU A 92 -1.36 15.80 3.37
CA LEU A 92 -0.40 16.82 3.77
C LEU A 92 0.14 17.67 2.61
N LEU A 93 -0.10 17.26 1.36
CA LEU A 93 0.38 17.93 0.16
C LEU A 93 -0.75 18.75 -0.47
N LYS A 94 -0.39 19.86 -1.13
CA LYS A 94 -1.36 20.77 -1.76
C LYS A 94 -2.25 20.08 -2.81
N GLU A 95 -1.69 19.17 -3.60
CA GLU A 95 -2.42 18.40 -4.60
C GLU A 95 -3.27 17.27 -3.98
N GLY A 96 -3.17 17.01 -2.66
CA GLY A 96 -3.91 15.99 -1.92
C GLY A 96 -3.42 14.55 -2.13
N SER A 97 -4.34 13.61 -2.38
CA SER A 97 -4.01 12.21 -2.71
C SER A 97 -4.75 11.69 -3.94
N GLU A 98 -4.17 10.70 -4.62
CA GLU A 98 -4.83 9.91 -5.66
C GLU A 98 -4.94 8.46 -5.20
N ILE A 99 -6.17 7.96 -5.13
CA ILE A 99 -6.46 6.57 -4.79
C ILE A 99 -6.81 5.82 -6.07
N GLN A 100 -6.00 4.80 -6.35
CA GLN A 100 -6.11 3.92 -7.50
C GLN A 100 -6.82 2.63 -7.11
N PHE A 101 -8.00 2.41 -7.67
CA PHE A 101 -8.78 1.18 -7.45
C PHE A 101 -8.68 0.21 -8.63
N PRO A 102 -8.61 -1.11 -8.37
CA PRO A 102 -8.63 -2.12 -9.41
C PRO A 102 -9.81 -1.92 -10.37
N VAL A 103 -9.59 -2.07 -11.68
CA VAL A 103 -10.71 -2.07 -12.67
C VAL A 103 -11.78 -3.09 -12.29
N THR A 104 -11.38 -4.20 -11.69
CA THR A 104 -12.27 -5.25 -11.16
C THR A 104 -13.25 -4.75 -10.09
N PHE A 105 -12.98 -3.64 -9.39
CA PHE A 105 -13.93 -3.05 -8.43
C PHE A 105 -15.07 -2.31 -9.15
N ASN A 106 -14.81 -1.86 -10.38
CA ASN A 106 -15.75 -1.09 -11.18
C ASN A 106 -16.72 -1.98 -11.99
N ILE A 107 -16.37 -3.25 -12.18
CA ILE A 107 -17.20 -4.21 -12.91
C ILE A 107 -18.34 -4.68 -12.00
N GLN A 108 -19.57 -4.63 -12.51
CA GLN A 108 -20.77 -5.02 -11.77
C GLN A 108 -21.35 -6.36 -12.24
N ASP A 109 -21.15 -6.70 -13.51
CA ASP A 109 -21.68 -7.91 -14.11
C ASP A 109 -20.63 -9.03 -14.18
N TYR A 110 -21.06 -10.25 -13.86
CA TYR A 110 -20.24 -11.45 -13.86
C TYR A 110 -19.70 -11.77 -15.26
N ASP A 111 -20.50 -11.54 -16.30
CA ASP A 111 -20.09 -11.79 -17.68
C ASP A 111 -19.06 -10.75 -18.15
N GLU A 112 -19.25 -9.47 -17.81
CA GLU A 112 -18.25 -8.41 -18.07
C GLU A 112 -16.92 -8.73 -17.36
N PHE A 113 -16.98 -9.23 -16.11
CA PHE A 113 -15.77 -9.61 -15.37
C PHE A 113 -15.07 -10.79 -16.01
N ARG A 114 -15.85 -11.79 -16.43
CA ARG A 114 -15.33 -12.97 -17.13
C ARG A 114 -14.58 -12.56 -18.39
N GLU A 115 -15.18 -11.70 -19.18
CA GLU A 115 -14.60 -11.20 -20.42
C GLU A 115 -13.33 -10.38 -20.14
N TYR A 116 -13.36 -9.49 -19.15
CA TYR A 116 -12.20 -8.71 -18.74
C TYR A 116 -11.01 -9.61 -18.36
N ILE A 117 -11.23 -10.61 -17.50
CA ILE A 117 -10.17 -11.54 -17.07
C ILE A 117 -9.64 -12.36 -18.24
N LYS A 118 -10.51 -12.85 -19.13
CA LYS A 118 -10.10 -13.61 -20.32
C LYS A 118 -9.28 -12.79 -21.30
N ASN A 119 -9.67 -11.53 -21.52
CA ASN A 119 -8.96 -10.63 -22.42
C ASN A 119 -7.60 -10.21 -21.84
N LYS A 120 -7.51 -10.08 -20.52
CA LYS A 120 -6.29 -9.70 -19.82
C LYS A 120 -5.26 -10.82 -19.71
N PHE A 121 -5.71 -12.06 -19.50
CA PHE A 121 -4.81 -13.21 -19.32
C PHE A 121 -5.00 -14.23 -20.44
N LEU A 122 -3.99 -14.30 -21.31
CA LEU A 122 -3.92 -15.26 -22.43
C LEU A 122 -4.18 -16.71 -21.97
N SER A 123 -3.72 -17.09 -20.78
CA SER A 123 -3.91 -18.43 -20.21
C SER A 123 -5.38 -18.80 -19.96
N LEU A 124 -6.28 -17.81 -19.87
CA LEU A 124 -7.68 -18.02 -19.54
C LEU A 124 -8.62 -17.89 -20.73
N LYS A 125 -8.14 -17.39 -21.89
CA LYS A 125 -8.95 -17.05 -23.06
C LYS A 125 -9.88 -18.19 -23.50
N ASP A 126 -9.31 -19.38 -23.64
CA ASP A 126 -10.01 -20.58 -24.11
C ASP A 126 -10.53 -21.47 -22.98
N THR A 127 -10.33 -21.07 -21.72
CA THR A 127 -10.77 -21.86 -20.56
C THR A 127 -12.22 -21.54 -20.19
N PRO A 128 -13.08 -22.55 -19.98
CA PRO A 128 -14.41 -22.33 -19.43
C PRO A 128 -14.28 -22.03 -17.93
N ILE A 129 -14.46 -20.76 -17.55
CA ILE A 129 -14.49 -20.35 -16.15
C ILE A 129 -15.90 -20.59 -15.59
N PRO A 130 -16.11 -21.43 -14.56
CA PRO A 130 -17.42 -21.64 -13.95
C PRO A 130 -17.90 -20.41 -13.19
N TYR A 131 -19.21 -20.16 -13.22
CA TYR A 131 -19.84 -19.00 -12.56
C TYR A 131 -19.47 -18.89 -11.08
N LYS A 132 -19.43 -20.01 -10.35
CA LYS A 132 -19.05 -20.05 -8.93
C LYS A 132 -17.68 -19.45 -8.64
N PHE A 133 -16.69 -19.67 -9.52
CA PHE A 133 -15.36 -19.06 -9.33
C PHE A 133 -15.38 -17.57 -9.58
N ILE A 134 -16.21 -17.12 -10.51
CA ILE A 134 -16.39 -15.70 -10.80
C ILE A 134 -17.09 -15.01 -9.64
N SER A 135 -18.16 -15.60 -9.10
CA SER A 135 -18.87 -15.04 -7.94
C SER A 135 -17.95 -14.87 -6.73
N ASP A 136 -17.06 -15.84 -6.49
CA ASP A 136 -16.07 -15.75 -5.41
C ASP A 136 -14.96 -14.70 -5.67
N CYS A 137 -14.86 -14.19 -6.90
CA CYS A 137 -13.97 -13.12 -7.31
C CYS A 137 -14.68 -11.76 -7.43
N PHE A 138 -15.93 -11.63 -6.99
CA PHE A 138 -16.59 -10.33 -6.85
C PHE A 138 -16.40 -9.79 -5.45
N LEU A 139 -16.03 -8.51 -5.34
CA LEU A 139 -15.89 -7.84 -4.07
C LEU A 139 -17.23 -7.21 -3.68
N SER A 140 -17.71 -7.51 -2.47
CA SER A 140 -18.91 -6.88 -1.91
C SER A 140 -18.72 -5.38 -1.68
N ASP A 141 -19.83 -4.67 -1.47
CA ASP A 141 -19.77 -3.24 -1.14
C ASP A 141 -19.05 -3.02 0.20
N GLU A 142 -19.22 -3.89 1.20
CA GLU A 142 -18.44 -3.83 2.46
C GLU A 142 -16.94 -4.03 2.23
N GLY A 143 -16.56 -4.94 1.33
CA GLY A 143 -15.16 -5.16 0.94
C GLY A 143 -14.55 -3.94 0.26
N LYS A 144 -15.32 -3.27 -0.61
CA LYS A 144 -14.91 -2.00 -1.25
C LYS A 144 -14.75 -0.89 -0.21
N LYS A 145 -15.72 -0.75 0.71
CA LYS A 145 -15.66 0.23 1.82
C LYS A 145 -14.42 0.06 2.68
N PHE A 146 -14.10 -1.18 3.08
CA PHE A 146 -12.86 -1.48 3.80
C PHE A 146 -11.62 -1.00 3.03
N CYS A 147 -11.54 -1.29 1.74
CA CYS A 147 -10.42 -0.86 0.90
C CYS A 147 -10.31 0.66 0.82
N ILE A 148 -11.41 1.36 0.58
CA ILE A 148 -11.46 2.82 0.47
C ILE A 148 -11.02 3.46 1.78
N LYS A 149 -11.66 3.08 2.90
CA LYS A 149 -11.35 3.61 4.22
C LYS A 149 -9.87 3.42 4.56
N ARG A 150 -9.30 2.26 4.23
CA ARG A 150 -7.88 1.95 4.45
C ARG A 150 -6.95 2.86 3.65
N GLU A 151 -7.23 3.08 2.37
CA GLU A 151 -6.46 4.01 1.54
C GLU A 151 -6.61 5.46 2.03
N LEU A 152 -7.78 5.87 2.54
CA LEU A 152 -7.98 7.19 3.15
C LEU A 152 -7.12 7.39 4.41
N PHE A 153 -7.08 6.39 5.31
CA PHE A 153 -6.19 6.44 6.47
C PHE A 153 -4.70 6.52 6.07
N LYS A 154 -4.33 5.85 4.98
CA LYS A 154 -2.97 5.87 4.45
C LYS A 154 -2.62 7.24 3.86
N ALA A 155 -3.52 7.82 3.06
CA ALA A 155 -3.37 9.17 2.50
C ALA A 155 -3.26 10.25 3.60
N ASN A 156 -3.98 10.08 4.71
CA ASN A 156 -3.96 10.99 5.85
C ASN A 156 -2.69 10.87 6.72
N ASN A 157 -1.89 9.82 6.54
CA ASN A 157 -0.76 9.55 7.42
C ASN A 157 0.57 10.05 6.82
N GLY A 158 1.19 11.05 7.44
CA GLY A 158 2.49 11.56 7.01
C GLY A 158 3.64 10.57 7.05
N TYR A 159 3.54 9.50 7.86
CA TYR A 159 4.53 8.41 7.84
C TYR A 159 4.55 7.71 6.47
N HIS A 160 3.40 7.57 5.82
CA HIS A 160 3.34 6.97 4.48
C HIS A 160 4.20 7.74 3.48
N LEU A 161 4.11 9.07 3.53
CA LEU A 161 4.83 9.97 2.64
C LEU A 161 6.34 10.03 2.94
N PHE A 162 6.72 10.25 4.20
CA PHE A 162 8.10 10.61 4.53
C PHE A 162 8.99 9.42 4.91
N PHE A 163 8.43 8.31 5.39
CA PHE A 163 9.24 7.22 5.95
C PHE A 163 10.17 6.53 4.93
N PRO A 164 9.79 6.31 3.65
CA PRO A 164 10.72 5.82 2.63
C PRO A 164 11.95 6.73 2.47
N SER A 165 11.73 8.04 2.45
CA SER A 165 12.79 9.05 2.36
C SER A 165 13.71 9.03 3.58
N PHE A 166 13.13 8.92 4.79
CA PHE A 166 13.92 8.76 6.01
C PHE A 166 14.74 7.47 6.02
N LEU A 167 14.17 6.34 5.59
CA LEU A 167 14.89 5.07 5.49
C LEU A 167 16.11 5.19 4.57
N TRP A 168 15.98 5.88 3.44
CA TRP A 168 17.09 6.08 2.49
C TRP A 168 18.20 6.96 3.06
N ILE A 169 17.84 8.10 3.67
CA ILE A 169 18.83 9.00 4.30
C ILE A 169 19.52 8.28 5.45
N PHE A 170 18.76 7.55 6.26
CA PHE A 170 19.29 6.82 7.42
C PHE A 170 20.25 5.70 6.99
N SER A 171 19.87 4.87 6.03
CA SER A 171 20.75 3.83 5.51
C SER A 171 22.01 4.42 4.87
N SER A 172 21.86 5.48 4.06
CA SER A 172 23.00 6.20 3.48
C SER A 172 23.95 6.69 4.57
N SER A 173 23.42 7.36 5.59
CA SER A 173 24.22 7.93 6.69
C SER A 173 25.00 6.85 7.45
N ILE A 174 24.38 5.69 7.74
CA ILE A 174 25.06 4.57 8.41
C ILE A 174 26.22 4.03 7.57
N PHE A 175 25.99 3.80 6.27
CA PHE A 175 27.03 3.28 5.40
C PHE A 175 28.17 4.28 5.22
N TYR A 176 27.86 5.56 5.05
CA TYR A 176 28.87 6.61 4.97
C TYR A 176 29.72 6.66 6.23
N LEU A 177 29.09 6.67 7.41
CA LEU A 177 29.78 6.68 8.69
C LEU A 177 30.72 5.47 8.82
N THR A 178 30.21 4.28 8.52
CA THR A 178 30.98 3.02 8.61
C THR A 178 32.22 3.05 7.70
N VAL A 179 32.06 3.51 6.45
CA VAL A 179 33.16 3.52 5.49
C VAL A 179 34.11 4.71 5.73
N SER A 180 33.66 5.77 6.39
CA SER A 180 34.51 6.94 6.69
C SER A 180 35.72 6.60 7.55
N PHE A 181 35.62 5.60 8.44
CA PHE A 181 36.75 5.06 9.21
C PHE A 181 37.81 4.39 8.31
N LEU A 182 37.43 3.93 7.13
CA LEU A 182 38.32 3.25 6.18
C LEU A 182 38.90 4.19 5.11
N PHE A 183 38.46 5.45 5.05
CA PHE A 183 38.96 6.42 4.07
C PHE A 183 40.49 6.59 4.03
N PRO A 184 41.23 6.53 5.15
CA PRO A 184 42.70 6.62 5.11
C PRO A 184 43.35 5.48 4.31
N VAL A 185 42.69 4.33 4.21
CA VAL A 185 43.20 3.13 3.54
C VAL A 185 42.68 3.02 2.12
N THR A 186 41.37 3.21 1.92
CA THR A 186 40.71 2.98 0.63
C THR A 186 40.62 4.24 -0.23
N GLY A 187 40.81 5.42 0.37
CA GLY A 187 40.57 6.69 -0.28
C GLY A 187 39.09 7.06 -0.35
N ILE A 188 38.82 8.37 -0.34
CA ILE A 188 37.46 8.93 -0.25
C ILE A 188 36.54 8.53 -1.43
N PRO A 189 36.98 8.54 -2.70
CA PRO A 189 36.10 8.17 -3.82
C PRO A 189 35.61 6.72 -3.73
N ILE A 190 36.52 5.78 -3.44
CA ILE A 190 36.19 4.35 -3.32
C ILE A 190 35.26 4.16 -2.12
N GLY A 191 35.56 4.80 -0.99
CA GLY A 191 34.71 4.70 0.19
C GLY A 191 33.28 5.23 -0.04
N CYS A 192 33.12 6.36 -0.74
CA CYS A 192 31.79 6.90 -1.09
C CYS A 192 31.02 5.95 -2.02
N LEU A 193 31.69 5.35 -3.00
CA LEU A 193 31.09 4.36 -3.89
C LEU A 193 30.63 3.11 -3.12
N THR A 194 31.47 2.57 -2.24
CA THR A 194 31.11 1.42 -1.39
C THR A 194 29.90 1.73 -0.51
N ALA A 195 29.84 2.93 0.08
CA ALA A 195 28.69 3.35 0.89
C ALA A 195 27.40 3.46 0.07
N ALA A 196 27.48 3.99 -1.16
CA ALA A 196 26.34 4.09 -2.06
C ALA A 196 25.83 2.70 -2.47
N LEU A 197 26.73 1.79 -2.84
CA LEU A 197 26.37 0.41 -3.19
C LEU A 197 25.74 -0.35 -2.03
N GLY A 198 26.26 -0.19 -0.80
CA GLY A 198 25.67 -0.75 0.41
C GLY A 198 24.24 -0.25 0.66
N THR A 199 24.03 1.05 0.45
CA THR A 199 22.70 1.70 0.57
C THR A 199 21.72 1.11 -0.45
N ILE A 200 22.11 1.04 -1.73
CA ILE A 200 21.31 0.48 -2.82
C ILE A 200 20.96 -0.99 -2.54
N GLY A 201 21.92 -1.76 -2.00
CA GLY A 201 21.72 -3.18 -1.69
C GLY A 201 20.71 -3.42 -0.57
N ILE A 202 20.76 -2.64 0.52
CA ILE A 202 19.90 -2.89 1.69
C ILE A 202 18.52 -2.22 1.59
N TYR A 203 18.43 -1.06 0.93
CA TYR A 203 17.24 -0.23 0.95
C TYR A 203 15.98 -0.95 0.46
N PRO A 204 15.98 -1.70 -0.67
CA PRO A 204 14.80 -2.42 -1.13
C PRO A 204 14.25 -3.40 -0.08
N THR A 205 15.14 -4.05 0.66
CA THR A 205 14.75 -5.00 1.72
C THR A 205 14.12 -4.28 2.90
N LEU A 206 14.67 -3.14 3.33
CA LEU A 206 14.10 -2.31 4.40
C LEU A 206 12.75 -1.73 3.98
N LEU A 207 12.66 -1.20 2.76
CA LEU A 207 11.44 -0.63 2.22
C LEU A 207 10.33 -1.69 2.10
N LYS A 208 10.64 -2.91 1.63
CA LYS A 208 9.68 -4.01 1.59
C LYS A 208 9.16 -4.37 2.98
N LYS A 209 10.05 -4.50 3.96
CA LYS A 209 9.65 -4.78 5.36
C LYS A 209 8.80 -3.66 5.95
N TYR A 210 9.11 -2.40 5.64
CA TYR A 210 8.30 -1.26 6.08
C TYR A 210 6.91 -1.31 5.45
N LYS A 211 6.80 -1.42 4.13
CA LYS A 211 5.51 -1.53 3.43
C LYS A 211 4.66 -2.69 3.96
N GLU A 212 5.27 -3.85 4.23
CA GLU A 212 4.57 -4.97 4.86
C GLU A 212 3.99 -4.63 6.24
N LYS A 213 4.70 -3.85 7.07
CA LYS A 213 4.22 -3.42 8.39
C LYS A 213 3.15 -2.35 8.28
N GLU A 214 3.35 -1.41 7.37
CA GLU A 214 2.43 -0.30 7.08
C GLU A 214 1.05 -0.83 6.66
N GLU A 215 1.00 -1.74 5.70
CA GLU A 215 -0.26 -2.36 5.23
C GLU A 215 -0.99 -3.06 6.38
N LYS A 216 -0.27 -3.80 7.24
CA LYS A 216 -0.86 -4.46 8.42
C LYS A 216 -1.38 -3.47 9.46
N TYR A 217 -0.70 -2.33 9.59
CA TYR A 217 -1.09 -1.27 10.52
C TYR A 217 -2.40 -0.62 10.08
N PHE A 218 -2.53 -0.25 8.81
CA PHE A 218 -3.76 0.35 8.30
C PHE A 218 -4.93 -0.65 8.25
N ASP A 219 -4.68 -1.91 7.86
CA ASP A 219 -5.70 -2.96 7.98
C ASP A 219 -6.25 -3.03 9.41
N LYS A 220 -5.36 -2.98 10.41
CA LYS A 220 -5.74 -3.04 11.81
C LYS A 220 -6.57 -1.83 12.23
N ILE A 221 -6.17 -0.62 11.86
CA ILE A 221 -6.93 0.60 12.22
C ILE A 221 -8.36 0.49 11.71
N VAL A 222 -8.52 0.12 10.44
CA VAL A 222 -9.84 0.07 9.82
C VAL A 222 -10.69 -1.06 10.41
N ILE A 223 -10.13 -2.25 10.62
CA ILE A 223 -10.84 -3.38 11.23
C ILE A 223 -11.25 -3.09 12.68
N ASP A 224 -10.42 -2.37 13.43
CA ASP A 224 -10.70 -2.03 14.83
C ASP A 224 -11.73 -0.88 14.96
N SER A 225 -12.10 -0.21 13.85
CA SER A 225 -13.04 0.93 13.87
C SER A 225 -14.52 0.51 13.87
N ASP A 226 -14.91 -0.47 13.05
CA ASP A 226 -16.30 -0.97 12.96
C ASP A 226 -16.31 -2.47 12.57
N GLU A 227 -17.30 -3.21 13.07
CA GLU A 227 -17.56 -4.59 12.66
C GLU A 227 -17.89 -4.71 11.16
N LEU A 228 -18.51 -3.70 10.56
CA LEU A 228 -18.75 -3.66 9.11
C LEU A 228 -17.44 -3.81 8.34
N TYR A 229 -16.41 -3.05 8.71
CA TYR A 229 -15.12 -3.10 8.04
C TYR A 229 -14.35 -4.39 8.30
N LYS A 230 -14.60 -5.05 9.43
CA LYS A 230 -14.06 -6.39 9.70
C LYS A 230 -14.62 -7.43 8.74
N LYS A 231 -15.94 -7.41 8.49
CA LYS A 231 -16.58 -8.26 7.47
C LYS A 231 -16.04 -7.91 6.07
N GLY A 232 -15.90 -6.62 5.76
CA GLY A 232 -15.31 -6.15 4.51
C GLY A 232 -13.87 -6.61 4.31
N ALA A 233 -13.04 -6.62 5.35
CA ALA A 233 -11.67 -7.13 5.30
C ALA A 233 -11.64 -8.63 4.97
N ASP A 234 -12.46 -9.43 5.64
CA ASP A 234 -12.56 -10.87 5.37
C ASP A 234 -12.98 -11.14 3.92
N ASP A 235 -13.93 -10.37 3.40
CA ASP A 235 -14.36 -10.44 2.01
C ASP A 235 -13.24 -10.08 1.03
N PHE A 236 -12.55 -8.95 1.25
CA PHE A 236 -11.41 -8.53 0.43
C PHE A 236 -10.30 -9.58 0.36
N PHE A 237 -9.96 -10.20 1.48
CA PHE A 237 -8.93 -11.22 1.49
C PHE A 237 -9.36 -12.53 0.83
N ASN A 238 -10.65 -12.89 0.92
CA ASN A 238 -11.20 -14.03 0.20
C ASN A 238 -11.22 -13.76 -1.30
N TYR A 239 -11.66 -12.57 -1.72
CA TYR A 239 -11.57 -12.08 -3.08
C TYR A 239 -10.16 -12.22 -3.67
N CYS A 240 -9.13 -11.74 -2.96
CA CYS A 240 -7.74 -11.89 -3.42
C CYS A 240 -7.30 -13.34 -3.55
N ARG A 241 -7.73 -14.22 -2.64
CA ARG A 241 -7.41 -15.66 -2.71
C ARG A 241 -8.10 -16.31 -3.90
N SER A 242 -9.37 -15.99 -4.15
CA SER A 242 -10.14 -16.50 -5.28
C SER A 242 -9.54 -16.03 -6.60
N LEU A 243 -9.20 -14.75 -6.71
CA LEU A 243 -8.47 -14.21 -7.86
C LEU A 243 -7.17 -14.95 -8.11
N LYS A 244 -6.34 -15.15 -7.08
CA LYS A 244 -5.07 -15.90 -7.21
C LYS A 244 -5.28 -17.33 -7.72
N LYS A 245 -6.35 -18.00 -7.29
CA LYS A 245 -6.70 -19.33 -7.83
C LYS A 245 -7.13 -19.26 -9.29
N LEU A 246 -7.82 -18.20 -9.68
CA LEU A 246 -8.32 -18.01 -11.04
C LEU A 246 -7.20 -17.64 -12.03
N VAL A 247 -6.41 -16.61 -11.72
CA VAL A 247 -5.39 -16.08 -12.64
C VAL A 247 -4.02 -16.72 -12.47
N GLY A 248 -3.76 -17.37 -11.34
CA GLY A 248 -2.45 -17.95 -10.99
C GLY A 248 -1.50 -16.96 -10.31
N ILE A 249 -0.48 -17.48 -9.61
CA ILE A 249 0.47 -16.69 -8.82
C ILE A 249 1.31 -15.76 -9.69
N GLU A 250 1.70 -16.22 -10.87
CA GLU A 250 2.55 -15.46 -11.80
C GLU A 250 1.84 -14.18 -12.27
N ASN A 251 0.56 -14.32 -12.63
CA ASN A 251 -0.28 -13.22 -13.10
C ASN A 251 -0.78 -12.31 -11.97
N PHE A 252 -1.03 -12.87 -10.79
CA PHE A 252 -1.43 -12.08 -9.62
C PHE A 252 -0.25 -11.26 -9.06
N GLY A 253 0.98 -11.76 -9.23
CA GLY A 253 2.19 -11.18 -8.66
C GLY A 253 2.57 -11.86 -7.35
N LYS A 254 3.68 -12.59 -7.35
CA LYS A 254 4.18 -13.32 -6.17
C LYS A 254 4.37 -12.42 -4.95
N SER A 255 4.95 -11.23 -5.13
CA SER A 255 5.16 -10.26 -4.04
C SER A 255 3.85 -9.82 -3.39
N ASP A 256 2.84 -9.58 -4.21
CA ASP A 256 1.57 -9.00 -3.78
C ASP A 256 0.74 -10.05 -3.06
N PHE A 257 0.79 -11.30 -3.55
CA PHE A 257 0.18 -12.43 -2.88
C PHE A 257 0.85 -12.76 -1.54
N ASP A 258 2.18 -12.82 -1.48
CA ASP A 258 2.92 -13.07 -0.23
C ASP A 258 2.58 -12.00 0.83
N LEU A 259 2.45 -10.74 0.39
CA LEU A 259 2.03 -9.62 1.25
C LEU A 259 0.60 -9.84 1.77
N ILE A 260 -0.33 -10.24 0.91
CA ILE A 260 -1.72 -10.54 1.29
C ILE A 260 -1.77 -11.69 2.29
N GLU A 261 -1.08 -12.81 2.06
CA GLU A 261 -1.07 -13.92 3.01
C GLU A 261 -0.53 -13.52 4.38
N LYS A 262 0.54 -12.71 4.40
CA LYS A 262 1.09 -12.15 5.65
C LYS A 262 0.09 -11.25 6.37
N ARG A 263 -0.69 -10.44 5.64
CA ARG A 263 -1.75 -9.58 6.20
C ARG A 263 -2.88 -10.42 6.79
N MET A 264 -3.35 -11.42 6.04
CA MET A 264 -4.37 -12.37 6.51
C MET A 264 -3.95 -13.13 7.77
N HIS A 265 -2.72 -13.66 7.79
CA HIS A 265 -2.20 -14.39 8.94
C HIS A 265 -2.13 -13.50 10.19
N HIS A 266 -1.70 -12.25 10.02
CA HIS A 266 -1.66 -11.28 11.11
C HIS A 266 -3.04 -11.02 11.74
N ILE A 267 -4.06 -10.81 10.91
CA ILE A 267 -5.44 -10.57 11.39
C ILE A 267 -5.97 -11.81 12.13
N LYS A 268 -5.79 -13.00 11.56
CA LYS A 268 -6.19 -14.26 12.20
C LYS A 268 -5.50 -14.48 13.55
N LYS A 269 -4.19 -14.26 13.61
CA LYS A 269 -3.41 -14.38 14.84
C LYS A 269 -3.95 -13.45 15.93
N LYS A 270 -4.16 -12.18 15.61
CA LYS A 270 -4.71 -11.19 16.55
C LYS A 270 -6.12 -11.55 17.03
N ALA A 271 -6.97 -12.07 16.14
CA ALA A 271 -8.31 -12.54 16.52
C ALA A 271 -8.27 -13.74 17.47
N ILE A 272 -7.30 -14.64 17.32
CA ILE A 272 -7.08 -15.74 18.25
C ILE A 272 -6.58 -15.22 19.59
N GLU A 273 -5.59 -14.31 19.59
CA GLU A 273 -5.05 -13.69 20.80
C GLU A 273 -6.13 -12.96 21.61
N SER A 274 -7.01 -12.19 20.97
CA SER A 274 -8.11 -11.51 21.68
C SER A 274 -9.10 -12.49 22.29
N ARG A 275 -9.45 -13.58 21.59
CA ARG A 275 -10.31 -14.64 22.12
C ARG A 275 -9.68 -15.34 23.34
N LEU A 276 -8.37 -15.58 23.30
CA LEU A 276 -7.64 -16.17 24.42
C LEU A 276 -7.60 -15.24 25.63
N MET A 277 -7.33 -13.95 25.42
CA MET A 277 -7.36 -12.94 26.50
C MET A 277 -8.74 -12.81 27.13
N ASN A 278 -9.80 -12.76 26.31
CA ASN A 278 -11.18 -12.70 26.82
C ASN A 278 -11.54 -13.94 27.65
N ARG A 279 -11.09 -15.13 27.22
CA ARG A 279 -11.27 -16.36 28.01
C ARG A 279 -10.52 -16.32 29.34
N LYS A 280 -9.27 -15.84 29.35
CA LYS A 280 -8.48 -15.68 30.60
C LYS A 280 -9.19 -14.74 31.58
N ASN A 281 -9.60 -13.56 31.11
CA ASN A 281 -10.30 -12.57 31.92
C ASN A 281 -11.63 -13.12 32.47
N PHE A 282 -12.36 -13.93 31.68
CA PHE A 282 -13.58 -14.58 32.14
C PHE A 282 -13.33 -15.61 33.24
N ILE A 283 -12.27 -16.41 33.12
CA ILE A 283 -11.87 -17.40 34.14
C ILE A 283 -11.44 -16.71 35.43
N GLU A 284 -10.61 -15.67 35.35
CA GLU A 284 -10.17 -14.89 36.52
C GLU A 284 -11.37 -14.23 37.22
N LYS A 285 -12.29 -13.64 36.46
CA LYS A 285 -13.52 -13.07 37.02
C LYS A 285 -14.36 -14.12 37.74
N LYS A 286 -14.55 -15.31 37.13
CA LYS A 286 -15.30 -16.41 37.75
C LYS A 286 -14.67 -16.90 39.05
N ASN A 287 -13.35 -16.99 39.11
CA ASN A 287 -12.63 -17.42 40.31
C ASN A 287 -12.73 -16.38 41.44
N ASN A 288 -12.76 -15.09 41.11
CA ASN A 288 -12.90 -14.02 42.11
C ASN A 288 -14.34 -13.85 42.64
N THR A 289 -15.38 -14.31 41.93
CA THR A 289 -16.77 -14.29 42.42
C THR A 289 -17.14 -15.51 43.27
N GLN A 290 -16.25 -16.50 43.40
CA GLN A 290 -16.47 -17.74 44.17
C GLN A 290 -15.71 -17.76 45.51
N LEU A 291 -15.04 -16.66 45.87
CA LEU A 291 -14.43 -16.38 47.17
C LEU A 291 -15.31 -15.38 47.94
#